data_AF-W4PI00-F1
#
_entry.id   AF-W4PI00-F1
#
_cell.length_a   1.000
_cell.length_b   1.000
_cell.length_c   1.000
_cell.angle_alpha   90.00
_cell.angle_beta   90.00
_cell.angle_gamma   90.00
#
_symmetry.space_group_name_H-M   'P 1'
#
loop_
_entity.id
_entity.type
_entity.pdbx_description
1 polymer ?
#
loop_
_entity_poly.entity_id
_entity_poly.type
_entity_poly.pdbx_seq_one_letter_code
_entity_poly.pdbx_strand_id
1 'polypeptide(L)'
;MYSDEEKQLIDKYGDLTGELHTDLHECLGHGSGKLLPGVDPDALKAYGSTIEEARADLFGLYYVADPKLVELKLVPDADAYKAEYYTFLMNGLMTQLVRILPGNEVEEAHMRNRQLIARWVFEKASTDKAVEMIEKNGKTYVVVNDYQKVRTLFGELLAEIQRIKSTGDFNAARSLVEKYAVKVDPVLHAEVLERYKRLNLAPYKGFVNPKYELVTDKDGNVTDVTVSYDEGYAEQMLRYSRDYSPLPSVN
;
A
#
# COMPACT_ATOMS: atom_id res chain seq x y z
N MET A 1 -1.89 -16.76 -2.00
CA MET A 1 -2.39 -17.14 -0.67
C MET A 1 -2.10 -18.60 -0.42
N TYR A 2 -1.65 -18.94 0.78
CA TYR A 2 -1.16 -20.27 1.16
C TYR A 2 -2.28 -21.30 1.30
N SER A 3 -3.38 -20.93 1.96
CA SER A 3 -4.50 -21.80 2.28
C SER A 3 -5.85 -21.16 1.95
N ASP A 4 -6.94 -21.93 2.04
CA ASP A 4 -8.28 -21.42 1.76
C ASP A 4 -8.85 -20.59 2.93
N GLU A 5 -8.35 -20.81 4.15
CA GLU A 5 -8.68 -20.00 5.32
C GLU A 5 -8.29 -18.53 5.10
N GLU A 6 -7.07 -18.28 4.62
CA GLU A 6 -6.61 -16.92 4.33
C GLU A 6 -7.39 -16.27 3.18
N LYS A 7 -7.81 -17.06 2.18
CA LYS A 7 -8.66 -16.54 1.09
C LYS A 7 -10.02 -16.09 1.62
N GLN A 8 -10.66 -16.91 2.46
CA GLN A 8 -11.96 -16.58 3.03
C GLN A 8 -11.89 -15.38 3.98
N LEU A 9 -10.80 -15.28 4.74
CA LEU A 9 -10.55 -14.15 5.62
C LEU A 9 -10.41 -12.84 4.82
N ILE A 10 -9.64 -12.87 3.74
CA ILE A 10 -9.43 -11.71 2.86
C ILE A 10 -10.70 -11.36 2.08
N ASP A 11 -11.44 -12.34 1.57
CA ASP A 11 -12.72 -12.12 0.90
C ASP A 11 -13.74 -11.46 1.84
N LYS A 12 -13.73 -11.84 3.12
CA LYS A 12 -14.66 -11.32 4.12
C LYS A 12 -14.31 -9.94 4.64
N TYR A 13 -13.02 -9.64 4.85
CA TYR A 13 -12.59 -8.44 5.58
C TYR A 13 -11.63 -7.54 4.81
N GLY A 14 -10.99 -8.03 3.75
CA GLY A 14 -9.87 -7.36 3.09
C GLY A 14 -10.19 -5.95 2.60
N ASP A 15 -11.33 -5.77 1.91
CA ASP A 15 -11.75 -4.46 1.42
C ASP A 15 -11.96 -3.47 2.58
N LEU A 16 -12.70 -3.88 3.61
CA LEU A 16 -12.98 -3.06 4.80
C LEU A 16 -11.69 -2.67 5.53
N THR A 17 -10.82 -3.64 5.82
CA THR A 17 -9.61 -3.38 6.60
C THR A 17 -8.54 -2.64 5.80
N GLY A 18 -8.51 -2.80 4.47
CA GLY A 18 -7.62 -2.04 3.60
C GLY A 18 -8.04 -0.57 3.46
N GLU A 19 -9.34 -0.31 3.33
CA GLU A 19 -9.87 1.07 3.37
C GLU A 19 -9.61 1.71 4.74
N LEU A 20 -9.89 0.99 5.83
CA LEU A 20 -9.63 1.48 7.18
C LEU A 20 -8.14 1.70 7.48
N HIS A 21 -7.25 0.87 6.93
CA HIS A 21 -5.80 1.09 6.99
C HIS A 21 -5.42 2.40 6.30
N THR A 22 -5.98 2.64 5.11
CA THR A 22 -5.79 3.88 4.35
C THR A 22 -6.30 5.10 5.13
N ASP A 23 -7.49 5.02 5.73
CA ASP A 23 -8.04 6.09 6.57
C ASP A 23 -7.10 6.45 7.73
N LEU A 24 -6.57 5.42 8.42
CA LEU A 24 -5.63 5.61 9.52
C LEU A 24 -4.30 6.21 9.02
N HIS A 25 -3.80 5.77 7.88
CA HIS A 25 -2.57 6.29 7.25
C HIS A 25 -2.72 7.79 6.95
N GLU A 26 -3.74 8.16 6.19
CA GLU A 26 -3.90 9.51 5.64
C GLU A 26 -4.37 10.50 6.69
N CYS A 27 -5.36 10.12 7.51
CA CYS A 27 -5.96 11.07 8.46
C CYS A 27 -5.12 11.24 9.74
N LEU A 28 -4.40 10.19 10.17
CA LEU A 28 -3.72 10.18 11.47
C LEU A 28 -2.23 9.84 11.36
N GLY A 29 -1.84 8.95 10.45
CA GLY A 29 -0.46 8.50 10.25
C GLY A 29 0.46 9.67 10.01
N HIS A 30 0.27 10.40 8.90
CA HIS A 30 1.07 11.59 8.58
C HIS A 30 1.01 12.69 9.65
N GLY A 31 -0.16 12.92 10.25
CA GLY A 31 -0.36 13.96 11.26
C GLY A 31 0.21 13.64 12.65
N SER A 32 0.56 12.39 12.93
CA SER A 32 1.06 11.95 14.24
C SER A 32 2.55 12.23 14.45
N GLY A 33 2.97 12.30 15.71
CA GLY A 33 4.37 12.50 16.09
C GLY A 33 4.82 13.97 16.00
N LYS A 34 6.06 14.24 16.43
CA LYS A 34 6.68 15.57 16.35
C LYS A 34 8.19 15.47 16.23
N LEU A 35 8.81 16.41 15.52
CA LEU A 35 10.26 16.55 15.50
C LEU A 35 10.76 17.10 16.84
N LEU A 36 11.98 16.75 17.22
CA LEU A 36 12.64 17.45 18.33
C LEU A 36 12.97 18.90 17.93
N PRO A 37 13.00 19.84 18.90
CA PRO A 37 13.39 21.21 18.62
C PRO A 37 14.75 21.29 17.93
N GLY A 38 14.82 22.03 16.81
CA GLY A 38 16.06 22.25 16.05
C GLY A 38 16.41 21.15 15.05
N VAL A 39 15.61 20.09 14.91
CA VAL A 39 15.77 19.09 13.85
C VAL A 39 15.25 19.64 12.52
N ASP A 40 16.08 19.56 11.48
CA ASP A 40 15.71 19.91 10.12
C ASP A 40 14.64 18.93 9.58
N PRO A 41 13.46 19.41 9.15
CA PRO A 41 12.44 18.56 8.52
C PRO A 41 12.92 17.78 7.30
N ASP A 42 13.95 18.27 6.60
CA ASP A 42 14.55 17.60 5.43
C ASP A 42 15.84 16.82 5.76
N ALA A 43 16.13 16.57 7.04
CA ALA A 43 17.35 15.88 7.48
C ALA A 43 17.55 14.50 6.81
N LEU A 44 16.47 13.82 6.40
CA LEU A 44 16.51 12.49 5.78
C LEU A 44 16.75 12.53 4.26
N LYS A 45 16.68 13.70 3.62
CA LYS A 45 16.94 13.90 2.18
C LYS A 45 16.12 12.92 1.32
N ALA A 46 16.75 12.25 0.36
CA ALA A 46 16.12 11.30 -0.55
C ALA A 46 15.45 10.09 0.15
N TYR A 47 15.74 9.82 1.42
CA TYR A 47 15.08 8.77 2.20
C TYR A 47 13.82 9.27 2.93
N GLY A 48 13.58 10.59 2.95
CA GLY A 48 12.49 11.22 3.68
C GLY A 48 11.12 10.68 3.29
N SER A 49 10.80 10.63 1.99
CA SER A 49 9.51 10.12 1.52
C SER A 49 9.29 8.66 1.88
N THR A 50 10.26 7.77 1.62
CA THR A 50 10.12 6.35 1.97
C THR A 50 9.93 6.14 3.48
N ILE A 51 10.66 6.89 4.32
CA ILE A 51 10.54 6.81 5.78
C ILE A 51 9.21 7.39 6.28
N GLU A 52 8.75 8.49 5.69
CA GLU A 52 7.47 9.10 6.07
C GLU A 52 6.29 8.20 5.73
N GLU A 53 6.29 7.61 4.53
CA GLU A 53 5.28 6.63 4.11
C GLU A 53 5.30 5.39 4.99
N ALA A 54 6.49 4.84 5.29
CA ALA A 54 6.61 3.68 6.18
C ALA A 54 6.06 3.99 7.58
N ARG A 55 6.27 5.21 8.08
CA ARG A 55 5.76 5.66 9.38
C ARG A 55 4.23 5.69 9.40
N ALA A 56 3.60 6.26 8.36
CA ALA A 56 2.15 6.33 8.26
C ALA A 56 1.53 4.95 8.04
N ASP A 57 2.13 4.09 7.20
CA ASP A 57 1.69 2.70 7.00
C ASP A 57 1.77 1.90 8.30
N LEU A 58 2.88 1.98 9.05
CA LEU A 58 3.03 1.32 10.34
C LEU A 58 2.06 1.83 11.40
N PHE A 59 1.73 3.13 11.38
CA PHE A 59 0.71 3.67 12.27
C PHE A 59 -0.64 3.01 11.99
N GLY A 60 -1.06 2.97 10.72
CA GLY A 60 -2.29 2.31 10.31
C GLY A 60 -2.29 0.83 10.64
N LEU A 61 -1.22 0.10 10.30
CA LEU A 61 -1.08 -1.33 10.59
C LEU A 61 -1.13 -1.62 12.09
N TYR A 62 -0.47 -0.83 12.93
CA TYR A 62 -0.48 -1.06 14.38
C TYR A 62 -1.89 -0.89 14.99
N TYR A 63 -2.65 0.10 14.50
CA TYR A 63 -3.97 0.43 15.03
C TYR A 63 -5.12 -0.33 14.39
N VAL A 64 -5.03 -0.79 13.13
CA VAL A 64 -6.09 -1.59 12.49
C VAL A 64 -6.38 -2.88 13.25
N ALA A 65 -5.39 -3.37 14.01
CA ALA A 65 -5.48 -4.54 14.88
C ALA A 65 -5.86 -4.23 16.35
N ASP A 66 -6.19 -2.99 16.69
CA ASP A 66 -6.53 -2.62 18.06
C ASP A 66 -7.96 -3.04 18.42
N PRO A 67 -8.20 -3.71 19.58
CA PRO A 67 -9.55 -4.00 20.06
C PRO A 67 -10.46 -2.77 20.15
N LYS A 68 -9.89 -1.58 20.25
CA LYS A 68 -10.64 -0.32 20.21
C LYS A 68 -11.44 -0.15 18.91
N LEU A 69 -10.95 -0.65 17.78
CA LEU A 69 -11.70 -0.53 16.51
C LEU A 69 -12.95 -1.40 16.49
N VAL A 70 -12.97 -2.51 17.24
CA VAL A 70 -14.18 -3.31 17.48
C VAL A 70 -15.14 -2.54 18.40
N GLU A 71 -14.62 -1.95 19.49
CA GLU A 71 -15.41 -1.15 20.43
C GLU A 71 -16.09 0.05 19.73
N LEU A 72 -15.37 0.69 18.82
CA LEU A 72 -15.85 1.80 18.00
C LEU A 72 -16.70 1.35 16.80
N LYS A 73 -16.89 0.03 16.59
CA LYS A 73 -17.65 -0.57 15.49
C LYS A 73 -17.12 -0.22 14.09
N LEU A 74 -15.81 0.01 13.98
CA LEU A 74 -15.13 0.22 12.70
C LEU A 74 -14.76 -1.10 12.02
N VAL A 75 -14.59 -2.17 12.81
CA VAL A 75 -14.49 -3.54 12.34
C VAL A 75 -15.52 -4.43 13.04
N PRO A 76 -16.03 -5.47 12.37
CA PRO A 76 -17.09 -6.31 12.91
C PRO A 76 -16.64 -7.22 14.06
N ASP A 77 -15.37 -7.61 14.10
CA ASP A 77 -14.80 -8.49 15.12
C ASP A 77 -13.26 -8.37 15.16
N ALA A 78 -12.66 -9.03 16.15
CA ALA A 78 -11.22 -8.92 16.44
C ALA A 78 -10.32 -9.70 15.47
N ASP A 79 -10.88 -10.50 14.55
CA ASP A 79 -10.08 -11.25 13.57
C ASP A 79 -9.94 -10.51 12.23
N ALA A 80 -10.74 -9.46 11.98
CA ALA A 80 -10.77 -8.73 10.73
C ALA A 80 -9.38 -8.25 10.27
N TYR A 81 -8.58 -7.68 11.18
CA TYR A 81 -7.26 -7.10 10.87
C TYR A 81 -6.26 -8.08 10.22
N LYS A 82 -6.46 -9.39 10.44
CA LYS A 82 -5.58 -10.43 9.93
C LYS A 82 -5.59 -10.45 8.39
N ALA A 83 -6.72 -10.11 7.78
CA ALA A 83 -6.82 -9.97 6.33
C ALA A 83 -5.82 -8.93 5.80
N GLU A 84 -5.82 -7.72 6.38
CA GLU A 84 -4.90 -6.64 6.00
C GLU A 84 -3.44 -7.00 6.28
N TYR A 85 -3.16 -7.63 7.42
CA TYR A 85 -1.79 -8.05 7.74
C TYR A 85 -1.24 -9.04 6.71
N TYR A 86 -2.05 -10.03 6.33
CA TYR A 86 -1.64 -11.02 5.34
C TYR A 86 -1.42 -10.37 3.97
N THR A 87 -2.35 -9.54 3.49
CA THR A 87 -2.24 -8.87 2.19
C THR A 87 -1.06 -7.91 2.15
N PHE A 88 -0.84 -7.12 3.20
CA PHE A 88 0.30 -6.21 3.31
C PHE A 88 1.63 -6.96 3.25
N LEU A 89 1.80 -8.01 4.06
CA LEU A 89 3.03 -8.82 4.07
C LEU A 89 3.23 -9.57 2.73
N MET A 90 2.17 -10.16 2.18
CA MET A 90 2.23 -10.83 0.87
C MET A 90 2.57 -9.84 -0.26
N ASN A 91 2.08 -8.60 -0.19
CA ASN A 91 2.42 -7.54 -1.12
C ASN A 91 3.90 -7.16 -0.99
N GLY A 92 4.30 -6.75 0.21
CA GLY A 92 5.64 -6.25 0.51
C GLY A 92 6.75 -7.26 0.24
N LEU A 93 6.55 -8.53 0.60
CA LEU A 93 7.56 -9.59 0.45
C LEU A 93 7.68 -10.15 -0.98
N MET A 94 6.59 -10.12 -1.76
CA MET A 94 6.50 -10.96 -2.95
C MET A 94 5.67 -10.36 -4.09
N THR A 95 4.38 -10.11 -3.88
CA THR A 95 3.46 -9.91 -5.02
C THR A 95 3.56 -8.52 -5.65
N GLN A 96 4.12 -7.51 -4.98
CA GLN A 96 4.37 -6.21 -5.60
C GLN A 96 5.40 -6.26 -6.74
N LEU A 97 6.25 -7.30 -6.77
CA LEU A 97 7.31 -7.47 -7.76
C LEU A 97 6.78 -7.57 -9.19
N VAL A 98 5.49 -7.85 -9.39
CA VAL A 98 4.85 -7.83 -10.72
C VAL A 98 4.91 -6.47 -11.42
N ARG A 99 5.24 -5.41 -10.68
CA ARG A 99 5.40 -4.02 -11.16
C ARG A 99 6.85 -3.67 -11.53
N ILE A 100 7.80 -4.60 -11.34
CA ILE A 100 9.23 -4.35 -11.54
C ILE A 100 9.69 -5.07 -12.80
N LEU A 101 10.55 -4.40 -13.59
CA LEU A 101 11.15 -5.02 -14.76
C LEU A 101 12.25 -6.02 -14.34
N PRO A 102 12.41 -7.16 -15.03
CA PRO A 102 13.49 -8.11 -14.74
C PRO A 102 14.86 -7.42 -14.70
N GLY A 103 15.62 -7.66 -13.61
CA GLY A 103 16.94 -7.05 -13.40
C GLY A 103 16.95 -5.71 -12.67
N ASN A 104 15.78 -5.07 -12.48
CA ASN A 104 15.67 -3.82 -11.74
C ASN A 104 15.45 -4.04 -10.23
N GLU A 105 15.74 -2.99 -9.47
CA GLU A 105 15.48 -2.90 -8.03
C GLU A 105 14.19 -2.10 -7.75
N VAL A 106 13.76 -2.04 -6.49
CA VAL A 106 12.62 -1.21 -6.09
C VAL A 106 13.08 0.25 -6.02
N GLU A 107 12.41 1.14 -6.77
CA GLU A 107 12.76 2.57 -6.83
C GLU A 107 11.73 3.48 -6.17
N GLU A 108 10.44 3.21 -6.42
CA GLU A 108 9.32 4.04 -5.99
C GLU A 108 9.15 4.01 -4.46
N ALA A 109 8.91 5.17 -3.85
CA ALA A 109 8.93 5.35 -2.40
C ALA A 109 7.89 4.50 -1.65
N HIS A 110 6.66 4.39 -2.15
CA HIS A 110 5.63 3.56 -1.53
C HIS A 110 5.94 2.06 -1.65
N MET A 111 6.39 1.59 -2.82
CA MET A 111 6.86 0.21 -3.00
C MET A 111 8.03 -0.13 -2.07
N ARG A 112 8.99 0.80 -1.93
CA ARG A 112 10.12 0.69 -0.99
C ARG A 112 9.63 0.58 0.45
N ASN A 113 8.71 1.44 0.88
CA ASN A 113 8.19 1.45 2.24
C ASN A 113 7.56 0.08 2.59
N ARG A 114 6.71 -0.45 1.70
CA ARG A 114 6.02 -1.74 1.92
C ARG A 114 7.00 -2.89 2.01
N GLN A 115 8.01 -2.90 1.13
CA GLN A 115 9.07 -3.91 1.18
C GLN A 115 9.90 -3.80 2.46
N LEU A 116 10.23 -2.58 2.87
CA LEU A 116 11.00 -2.30 4.09
C LEU A 116 10.29 -2.90 5.30
N ILE A 117 9.02 -2.54 5.51
CA ILE A 117 8.23 -3.01 6.64
C ILE A 117 8.14 -4.53 6.63
N ALA A 118 7.75 -5.11 5.49
CA ALA A 118 7.49 -6.53 5.41
C ALA A 118 8.78 -7.37 5.60
N ARG A 119 9.90 -6.96 5.00
CA ARG A 119 11.19 -7.66 5.17
C ARG A 119 11.80 -7.48 6.55
N TRP A 120 11.64 -6.30 7.17
CA TRP A 120 12.10 -6.09 8.54
C TRP A 120 11.34 -7.02 9.50
N VAL A 121 10.01 -7.05 9.39
CA VAL A 121 9.15 -7.94 10.20
C VAL A 121 9.51 -9.40 9.95
N PHE A 122 9.67 -9.81 8.68
CA PHE A 122 10.08 -11.17 8.34
C PHE A 122 11.43 -11.56 8.96
N GLU A 123 12.44 -10.69 8.90
CA GLU A 123 13.75 -10.94 9.54
C GLU A 123 13.59 -11.11 11.06
N LYS A 124 12.86 -10.21 11.72
CA LYS A 124 12.68 -10.24 13.19
C LYS A 124 11.76 -11.36 13.68
N ALA A 125 10.84 -11.80 12.84
CA ALA A 125 9.95 -12.92 13.11
C ALA A 125 10.61 -14.29 12.95
N SER A 126 11.82 -14.37 12.38
CA SER A 126 12.47 -15.64 12.00
C SER A 126 12.73 -16.60 13.16
N THR A 127 13.08 -16.10 14.35
CA THR A 127 13.34 -16.94 15.54
C THR A 127 12.07 -17.63 16.05
N ASP A 128 10.96 -16.90 16.06
CA ASP A 128 9.66 -17.39 16.55
C ASP A 128 8.81 -18.02 15.42
N LYS A 129 9.29 -17.94 14.17
CA LYS A 129 8.57 -18.34 12.95
C LYS A 129 7.19 -17.68 12.83
N ALA A 130 7.05 -16.44 13.30
CA ALA A 130 5.75 -15.74 13.22
C ALA A 130 5.35 -15.42 11.76
N VAL A 131 6.33 -15.26 10.87
CA VAL A 131 6.14 -15.15 9.42
C VAL A 131 7.15 -16.07 8.73
N GLU A 132 6.68 -16.87 7.79
CA GLU A 132 7.50 -17.79 6.98
C GLU A 132 7.24 -17.59 5.49
N MET A 133 8.23 -17.91 4.66
CA MET A 133 8.06 -18.09 3.22
C MET A 133 8.37 -19.54 2.90
N ILE A 134 7.36 -20.28 2.45
CA ILE A 134 7.47 -21.71 2.16
C ILE A 134 7.25 -21.98 0.68
N GLU A 135 7.95 -22.98 0.17
CA GLU A 135 7.78 -23.44 -1.21
C GLU A 135 6.90 -24.69 -1.24
N LYS A 136 5.88 -24.68 -2.11
CA LYS A 136 5.04 -25.85 -2.39
C LYS A 136 4.85 -25.99 -3.90
N ASN A 137 5.30 -27.12 -4.46
CA ASN A 137 5.23 -27.41 -5.90
C ASN A 137 5.87 -26.31 -6.78
N GLY A 138 7.06 -25.84 -6.38
CA GLY A 138 7.80 -24.78 -7.11
C GLY A 138 7.13 -23.40 -7.06
N LYS A 139 6.28 -23.16 -6.05
CA LYS A 139 5.64 -21.87 -5.81
C LYS A 139 5.88 -21.42 -4.38
N THR A 140 6.32 -20.17 -4.22
CA THR A 140 6.56 -19.55 -2.93
C THR A 140 5.27 -18.95 -2.36
N TYR A 141 5.05 -19.12 -1.05
CA TYR A 141 3.90 -18.62 -0.32
C TYR A 141 4.35 -17.96 0.98
N VAL A 142 3.77 -16.80 1.30
CA VAL A 142 3.86 -16.19 2.63
C VAL A 142 2.89 -16.90 3.56
N VAL A 143 3.35 -17.20 4.77
CA VAL A 143 2.58 -17.81 5.86
C VAL A 143 2.76 -16.95 7.09
N VAL A 144 1.65 -16.62 7.76
CA VAL A 144 1.66 -15.87 9.01
C VAL A 144 1.14 -16.79 10.11
N ASN A 145 2.01 -17.17 11.05
CA ASN A 145 1.68 -18.10 12.12
C ASN A 145 1.25 -17.38 13.40
N ASP A 146 1.73 -16.14 13.62
CA ASP A 146 1.39 -15.35 14.82
C ASP A 146 1.17 -13.87 14.46
N TYR A 147 -0.10 -13.53 14.25
CA TYR A 147 -0.54 -12.17 13.93
C TYR A 147 -0.33 -11.17 15.09
N GLN A 148 -0.34 -11.61 16.35
CA GLN A 148 -0.11 -10.73 17.49
C GLN A 148 1.38 -10.39 17.64
N LYS A 149 2.25 -11.35 17.37
CA LYS A 149 3.69 -11.08 17.25
C LYS A 149 3.98 -10.11 16.11
N VAL A 150 3.33 -10.26 14.96
CA VAL A 150 3.44 -9.31 13.84
C VAL A 150 3.02 -7.91 14.26
N ARG A 151 1.91 -7.75 14.99
CA ARG A 151 1.48 -6.45 15.53
C ARG A 151 2.54 -5.83 16.44
N THR A 152 3.11 -6.62 17.34
CA THR A 152 4.21 -6.18 18.22
C THR A 152 5.39 -5.66 17.40
N LEU A 153 5.80 -6.42 16.37
CA LEU A 153 6.91 -6.04 15.49
C LEU A 153 6.61 -4.77 14.67
N PHE A 154 5.37 -4.55 14.23
CA PHE A 154 4.98 -3.27 13.64
C PHE A 154 5.16 -2.11 14.63
N GLY A 155 4.75 -2.29 15.89
CA GLY A 155 4.94 -1.27 16.93
C GLY A 155 6.42 -0.96 17.22
N GLU A 156 7.27 -1.99 17.27
CA GLU A 156 8.72 -1.83 17.43
C GLU A 156 9.34 -1.05 16.27
N LEU A 157 9.00 -1.40 15.03
CA LEU A 157 9.49 -0.70 13.86
C LEU A 157 8.94 0.74 13.77
N LEU A 158 7.67 0.95 14.14
CA LEU A 158 7.05 2.27 14.20
C LEU A 158 7.82 3.19 15.16
N ALA A 159 8.16 2.68 16.34
CA ALA A 159 8.94 3.42 17.32
C ALA A 159 10.33 3.80 16.80
N GLU A 160 11.03 2.87 16.12
CA GLU A 160 12.34 3.17 15.53
C GLU A 160 12.26 4.16 14.37
N ILE A 161 11.29 4.00 13.46
CA ILE A 161 11.06 4.94 12.36
C ILE A 161 10.69 6.33 12.88
N GLN A 162 9.84 6.40 13.91
CA GLN A 162 9.51 7.66 14.56
C GLN A 162 10.73 8.30 15.21
N ARG A 163 11.59 7.52 15.88
CA ARG A 163 12.87 8.01 16.43
C ARG A 163 13.73 8.60 15.32
N ILE A 164 13.97 7.83 14.24
CA ILE A 164 14.77 8.26 13.09
C ILE A 164 14.28 9.60 12.53
N LYS A 165 12.96 9.72 12.29
CA LYS A 165 12.35 10.96 11.80
C LYS A 165 12.52 12.10 12.80
N SER A 166 12.11 11.89 14.05
CA SER A 166 12.08 12.94 15.07
C SER A 166 13.45 13.45 15.47
N THR A 167 14.52 12.67 15.28
CA THR A 167 15.90 13.06 15.56
C THR A 167 16.71 13.44 14.31
N GLY A 168 16.14 13.31 13.11
CA GLY A 168 16.84 13.57 11.85
C GLY A 168 18.01 12.61 11.56
N ASP A 169 17.88 11.33 11.94
CA ASP A 169 18.94 10.34 11.84
C ASP A 169 19.08 9.79 10.41
N PHE A 170 19.74 10.58 9.56
CA PHE A 170 19.96 10.24 8.14
C PHE A 170 20.63 8.88 7.94
N ASN A 171 21.62 8.54 8.77
CA ASN A 171 22.40 7.31 8.60
C ASN A 171 21.58 6.07 8.95
N ALA A 172 20.75 6.14 10.00
CA ALA A 172 19.82 5.06 10.33
C ALA A 172 18.74 4.90 9.24
N ALA A 173 18.16 6.01 8.75
CA ALA A 173 17.21 5.98 7.63
C ALA A 173 17.81 5.29 6.40
N ARG A 174 19.01 5.72 5.99
CA ARG A 174 19.76 5.11 4.88
C ARG A 174 19.98 3.61 5.12
N SER A 175 20.48 3.24 6.28
CA SER A 175 20.79 1.83 6.59
C SER A 175 19.53 0.95 6.53
N LEU A 176 18.40 1.46 7.01
CA LEU A 176 17.12 0.74 6.99
C LEU A 176 16.59 0.58 5.55
N VAL A 177 16.56 1.66 4.78
CA VAL A 177 16.07 1.65 3.40
C VAL A 177 16.96 0.76 2.52
N GLU A 178 18.28 0.96 2.52
CA GLU A 178 19.19 0.21 1.65
C GLU A 178 19.21 -1.29 2.00
N LYS A 179 19.04 -1.65 3.28
CA LYS A 179 19.02 -3.05 3.71
C LYS A 179 17.72 -3.77 3.34
N TYR A 180 16.57 -3.14 3.53
CA TYR A 180 15.27 -3.84 3.46
C TYR A 180 14.39 -3.41 2.28
N ALA A 181 14.55 -2.21 1.74
CA ALA A 181 13.58 -1.62 0.82
C ALA A 181 13.94 -1.79 -0.67
N VAL A 182 15.22 -1.98 -1.00
CA VAL A 182 15.73 -1.83 -2.38
C VAL A 182 15.89 -3.16 -3.12
N LYS A 183 16.59 -4.12 -2.51
CA LYS A 183 17.07 -5.33 -3.21
C LYS A 183 15.94 -6.32 -3.53
N VAL A 184 15.87 -6.74 -4.79
CA VAL A 184 14.93 -7.76 -5.28
C VAL A 184 15.67 -9.08 -5.49
N ASP A 185 15.09 -10.19 -5.01
CA ASP A 185 15.62 -11.53 -5.32
C ASP A 185 15.21 -11.91 -6.76
N PRO A 186 16.17 -12.09 -7.70
CA PRO A 186 15.84 -12.40 -9.08
C PRO A 186 15.12 -13.75 -9.26
N VAL A 187 15.35 -14.73 -8.38
CA VAL A 187 14.71 -16.05 -8.47
C VAL A 187 13.22 -15.92 -8.13
N LEU A 188 12.92 -15.32 -6.96
CA LEU A 188 11.53 -15.06 -6.55
C LEU A 188 10.81 -14.14 -7.55
N HIS A 189 11.49 -13.11 -8.06
CA HIS A 189 10.91 -12.17 -9.01
C HIS A 189 10.48 -12.88 -10.31
N ALA A 190 11.34 -13.73 -10.88
CA ALA A 190 11.01 -14.50 -12.07
C ALA A 190 9.82 -15.44 -11.83
N GLU A 191 9.78 -16.10 -10.66
CA GLU A 191 8.66 -16.96 -10.26
C GLU A 191 7.33 -16.19 -10.19
N VAL A 192 7.34 -15.03 -9.55
CA VAL A 192 6.15 -14.16 -9.38
C VAL A 192 5.63 -13.68 -10.73
N LEU A 193 6.52 -13.23 -11.63
CA LEU A 193 6.13 -12.78 -12.97
C LEU A 193 5.50 -13.90 -13.81
N GLU A 194 6.07 -15.11 -13.79
CA GLU A 194 5.54 -16.26 -14.52
C GLU A 194 4.15 -16.67 -14.00
N ARG A 195 3.97 -16.67 -12.68
CA ARG A 195 2.65 -16.95 -12.06
C ARG A 195 1.62 -15.88 -12.43
N TYR A 196 2.01 -14.62 -12.37
CA TYR A 196 1.11 -13.49 -12.61
C TYR A 196 0.69 -13.37 -14.08
N LYS A 197 1.61 -13.63 -15.02
CA LYS A 197 1.34 -13.61 -16.47
C LYS A 197 0.16 -14.50 -16.88
N ARG A 198 -0.01 -15.63 -16.21
CA ARG A 198 -1.11 -16.59 -16.47
C ARG A 198 -2.49 -16.07 -16.09
N LEU A 199 -2.56 -15.01 -15.27
CA LEU A 199 -3.82 -14.37 -14.86
C LEU A 199 -4.32 -13.38 -15.91
N ASN A 200 -3.48 -12.96 -16.86
CA ASN A 200 -3.80 -11.95 -17.86
C ASN A 200 -4.34 -10.63 -17.26
N LEU A 201 -3.75 -10.19 -16.14
CA LEU A 201 -4.12 -8.97 -15.44
C LEU A 201 -3.05 -7.88 -15.63
N ALA A 202 -3.49 -6.66 -15.97
CA ALA A 202 -2.59 -5.51 -15.96
C ALA A 202 -2.22 -5.11 -14.51
N PRO A 203 -0.93 -4.86 -14.21
CA PRO A 203 -0.47 -4.49 -12.86
C PRO A 203 -0.78 -3.03 -12.48
N TYR A 204 -1.08 -2.19 -13.47
CA TYR A 204 -1.52 -0.81 -13.29
C TYR A 204 -2.99 -0.67 -13.68
N LYS A 205 -3.72 0.19 -12.98
CA LYS A 205 -5.14 0.47 -13.22
C LYS A 205 -5.29 1.94 -13.63
N GLY A 206 -6.31 2.22 -14.44
CA GLY A 206 -6.74 3.56 -14.79
C GLY A 206 -8.27 3.60 -14.80
N PHE A 207 -8.84 4.79 -14.64
CA PHE A 207 -10.27 5.01 -14.62
C PHE A 207 -10.69 5.94 -15.76
N VAL A 208 -11.88 5.70 -16.29
CA VAL A 208 -12.60 6.59 -17.20
C VAL A 208 -13.57 7.39 -16.33
N ASN A 209 -13.70 8.69 -16.55
CA ASN A 209 -14.62 9.52 -15.79
C ASN A 209 -16.06 9.28 -16.28
N PRO A 210 -17.06 9.51 -15.42
CA PRO A 210 -18.44 9.61 -15.88
C PRO A 210 -18.64 10.85 -16.76
N LYS A 211 -19.72 10.82 -17.55
CA LYS A 211 -20.17 11.98 -18.34
C LYS A 211 -21.36 12.65 -17.65
N TYR A 212 -21.19 13.93 -17.33
CA TYR A 212 -22.24 14.80 -16.80
C TYR A 212 -22.91 15.59 -17.92
N GLU A 213 -24.23 15.73 -17.87
CA GLU A 213 -25.01 16.55 -18.80
C GLU A 213 -25.98 17.45 -18.05
N LEU A 214 -26.07 18.72 -18.46
CA LEU A 214 -27.04 19.68 -17.92
C LEU A 214 -28.38 19.49 -18.62
N VAL A 215 -29.45 19.37 -17.84
CA VAL A 215 -30.82 19.36 -18.35
C VAL A 215 -31.45 20.73 -18.13
N THR A 216 -31.85 21.40 -19.21
CA THR A 216 -32.41 22.75 -19.16
C THR A 216 -33.88 22.77 -19.55
N ASP A 217 -34.66 23.66 -18.93
CA ASP A 217 -36.00 23.99 -19.40
C ASP A 217 -35.95 24.79 -20.72
N LYS A 218 -37.13 25.19 -21.22
CA LYS A 218 -37.25 25.96 -22.47
C LYS A 218 -36.67 27.37 -22.38
N ASP A 219 -36.57 27.90 -21.16
CA ASP A 219 -36.06 29.24 -20.89
C ASP A 219 -34.54 29.23 -20.62
N GLY A 220 -33.91 28.05 -20.66
CA GLY A 220 -32.48 27.85 -20.43
C GLY A 220 -32.10 27.72 -18.96
N ASN A 221 -33.07 27.63 -18.04
CA ASN A 221 -32.77 27.39 -16.63
C ASN A 221 -32.38 25.93 -16.42
N VAL A 222 -31.34 25.69 -15.63
CA VAL A 222 -30.94 24.33 -15.25
C VAL A 222 -32.02 23.72 -14.35
N THR A 223 -32.47 22.53 -14.71
CA THR A 223 -33.49 21.77 -13.98
C THR A 223 -32.93 20.50 -13.37
N ASP A 224 -31.86 19.94 -13.95
CA ASP A 224 -31.19 18.75 -13.44
C ASP A 224 -29.74 18.66 -13.96
N VAL A 225 -28.95 17.77 -13.35
CA VAL A 225 -27.63 17.34 -13.80
C VAL A 225 -27.59 15.82 -13.80
N THR A 226 -27.58 15.21 -14.98
CA THR A 226 -27.53 13.74 -15.11
C THR A 226 -26.09 13.24 -15.19
N VAL A 227 -25.86 12.02 -14.70
CA VAL A 227 -24.57 11.32 -14.79
C VAL A 227 -24.74 10.01 -15.57
N SER A 228 -23.79 9.68 -16.45
CA SER A 228 -23.77 8.43 -17.23
C SER A 228 -22.38 7.78 -17.22
N TYR A 229 -22.36 6.46 -17.44
CA TYR A 229 -21.17 5.61 -17.42
C TYR A 229 -20.99 4.81 -18.72
N ASP A 230 -21.65 5.26 -19.80
CA ASP A 230 -21.76 4.50 -21.07
C ASP A 230 -20.62 4.82 -22.06
N GLU A 231 -19.64 5.64 -21.66
CA GLU A 231 -18.52 6.04 -22.51
C GLU A 231 -17.25 5.23 -22.21
N GLY A 232 -16.62 4.70 -23.26
CA GLY A 232 -15.35 3.97 -23.18
C GLY A 232 -14.11 4.87 -23.18
N TYR A 233 -12.94 4.25 -23.01
CA TYR A 233 -11.67 4.97 -22.93
C TYR A 233 -11.34 5.77 -24.21
N ALA A 234 -11.50 5.15 -25.39
CA ALA A 234 -11.15 5.79 -26.64
C ALA A 234 -12.09 6.97 -26.95
N GLU A 235 -13.39 6.78 -26.72
CA GLU A 235 -14.42 7.78 -26.90
C GLU A 235 -14.18 8.99 -25.98
N GLN A 236 -13.95 8.73 -24.69
CA GLN A 236 -13.68 9.80 -23.72
C GLN A 236 -12.42 10.58 -24.09
N MET A 237 -11.32 9.91 -24.42
CA MET A 237 -10.07 10.59 -24.75
C MET A 237 -10.22 11.47 -26.00
N LEU A 238 -10.91 10.97 -27.04
CA LEU A 238 -11.20 11.77 -28.24
C LEU A 238 -12.11 12.96 -27.93
N ARG A 239 -13.13 12.80 -27.09
CA ARG A 239 -14.01 13.88 -26.64
C ARG A 239 -13.24 14.96 -25.87
N TYR A 240 -12.37 14.57 -24.94
CA TYR A 240 -11.52 15.51 -24.20
C TYR A 240 -10.55 16.26 -25.11
N SER A 241 -9.89 15.56 -26.04
CA SER A 241 -9.01 16.21 -27.01
C SER A 241 -9.73 17.18 -27.94
N ARG A 242 -11.01 16.93 -28.26
CA ARG A 242 -11.80 17.80 -29.13
C ARG A 242 -12.40 19.00 -28.38
N ASP A 243 -13.04 18.76 -27.24
CA ASP A 243 -13.91 19.75 -26.59
C ASP A 243 -13.19 20.48 -25.42
N TYR A 244 -12.13 19.89 -24.87
CA TYR A 244 -11.44 20.36 -23.66
C TYR A 244 -9.91 20.48 -23.84
N SER A 245 -9.44 20.76 -25.06
CA SER A 245 -8.01 20.99 -25.35
C SER A 245 -7.77 22.44 -25.83
N PRO A 246 -7.85 23.44 -24.94
CA PRO A 246 -7.79 24.85 -25.34
C PRO A 246 -6.36 25.37 -25.59
N LEU A 247 -5.33 24.61 -25.23
CA LEU A 247 -3.94 25.05 -25.37
C LEU A 247 -3.48 24.94 -26.83
N PRO A 248 -2.63 25.89 -27.31
CA PRO A 248 -1.97 25.74 -28.59
C PRO A 248 -1.01 24.54 -28.57
N SER A 249 -0.69 24.00 -29.74
CA SER A 249 0.28 22.91 -29.86
C SER A 249 1.71 23.30 -29.46
N VAL A 250 2.01 24.60 -29.41
CA VAL A 250 3.30 25.17 -28.93
C VAL A 250 2.98 26.25 -27.91
N ASN A 251 3.47 26.09 -26.68
CA ASN A 251 3.29 27.01 -25.55
C ASN A 251 4.62 27.65 -25.16
#